data_AF-A0A9D9I4W6-F1
#
_entry.id   AF-A0A9D9I4W6-F1
#
_cell.length_a   1.000
_cell.length_b   1.000
_cell.length_c   1.000
_cell.angle_alpha   90.00
_cell.angle_beta   90.00
_cell.angle_gamma   90.00
#
_symmetry.space_group_name_H-M   'P 1'
#
loop_
_entity.id
_entity.type
_entity.pdbx_description
1 polymer ?
#
loop_
_entity_poly.entity_id
_entity_poly.type
_entity_poly.pdbx_seq_one_letter_code
_entity_poly.pdbx_strand_id
1 'polypeptide(L)'
;MRTLGPISILLLSVFLPSGLEARQDCAIIEASITESMPDSVFTADRIAAYTAFESGALDSLSVAGDILKIDVFSRPDPLNPVDTALEPSARWYSFMLSGVKGREVLLNFNGSEAVRPFYSYDGKAYRRFSACESIGCDRVLKRFSEDSVYIAYFIPYTYSYLLGRLEHWSESSRVSVSSAGKSTLGNDMPLLVITDAAVPDSLKKIVYMHGRTHTSEAPCSWHLDAVIERLAFGEDPLAAALRCSTVFYIVPFANPDGVIRGLSRSNVTGVNQEINWDRPDPLTSVEVSNLKSLLESIMERHGRIDMALNMHSQVEDYATYWVHTAESTSDRFFSEQMRLARLTMDGNPYFKPDDLEFSDLAPRYVEGWLWKRCGEDCLAITFETPYTYYSENPDGEWVSLGNLSVFADHTVRAIGDFFHVSVPGRLLFPLENKRRSKIVARNLPEGRYSVSLLERDGCGGWIDAGTVEAGKSGKVSVRLDGRKYVLVKLELTD
;
A
#
# COMPACT_ATOMS: atom_id res chain seq x y z
N MET A 1 -45.00 40.02 -20.02
CA MET A 1 -45.14 38.88 -20.95
C MET A 1 -43.75 38.29 -21.14
N ARG A 2 -43.40 37.05 -20.83
CA ARG A 2 -44.03 35.90 -20.17
C ARG A 2 -42.90 35.23 -19.37
N THR A 3 -43.20 34.87 -18.13
CA THR A 3 -42.46 33.91 -17.32
C THR A 3 -42.70 32.50 -17.87
N LEU A 4 -41.66 31.66 -17.91
CA LEU A 4 -41.78 30.21 -18.07
C LEU A 4 -41.17 29.57 -16.81
N GLY A 5 -42.00 28.79 -16.12
CA GLY A 5 -41.72 28.19 -14.81
C GLY A 5 -40.88 26.91 -14.87
N PRO A 6 -40.63 26.29 -13.70
CA PRO A 6 -39.78 25.11 -13.59
C PRO A 6 -40.52 23.84 -14.05
N ILE A 7 -39.82 23.01 -14.80
CA ILE A 7 -40.28 21.68 -15.24
C ILE A 7 -40.16 20.73 -14.04
N SER A 8 -41.29 20.21 -13.57
CA SER A 8 -41.35 19.12 -12.61
C SER A 8 -41.14 17.80 -13.34
N ILE A 9 -40.13 17.01 -12.95
CA ILE A 9 -39.99 15.61 -13.38
C ILE A 9 -40.71 14.75 -12.35
N LEU A 10 -41.75 14.06 -12.82
CA LEU A 10 -42.57 13.13 -12.07
C LEU A 10 -41.78 11.83 -11.84
N LEU A 11 -41.41 11.53 -10.60
CA LEU A 11 -40.91 10.21 -10.19
C LEU A 11 -42.12 9.26 -10.01
N LEU A 12 -42.25 8.29 -10.91
CA LEU A 12 -43.15 7.15 -10.74
C LEU A 12 -42.55 6.19 -9.71
N SER A 13 -43.17 6.12 -8.53
CA SER A 13 -42.89 5.12 -7.51
C SER A 13 -43.49 3.77 -7.92
N VAL A 14 -42.63 2.78 -8.17
CA VAL A 14 -43.01 1.37 -8.23
C VAL A 14 -42.57 0.71 -6.93
N PHE A 15 -43.54 0.32 -6.11
CA PHE A 15 -43.33 -0.52 -4.94
C PHE A 15 -43.04 -1.97 -5.36
N LEU A 16 -41.89 -2.50 -4.96
CA LEU A 16 -41.64 -3.95 -4.84
C LEU A 16 -40.78 -4.24 -3.59
N PRO A 17 -40.94 -5.42 -2.96
CA PRO A 17 -40.56 -5.65 -1.56
C PRO A 17 -39.09 -6.09 -1.36
N SER A 18 -38.52 -5.60 -0.26
CA SER A 18 -37.37 -6.07 0.54
C SER A 18 -36.47 -7.17 -0.04
N GLY A 19 -35.21 -6.80 -0.33
CA GLY A 19 -34.06 -7.70 -0.45
C GLY A 19 -33.15 -7.36 -1.64
N LEU A 20 -31.91 -6.94 -1.35
CA LEU A 20 -30.82 -6.51 -2.25
C LEU A 20 -30.84 -5.04 -2.70
N GLU A 21 -30.17 -4.17 -1.94
CA GLU A 21 -29.84 -2.77 -2.33
C GLU A 21 -28.45 -2.60 -2.99
N ALA A 22 -27.56 -3.59 -2.97
CA ALA A 22 -26.16 -3.40 -3.42
C ALA A 22 -25.96 -3.15 -4.94
N ARG A 23 -26.91 -3.55 -5.81
CA ARG A 23 -26.73 -3.44 -7.27
C ARG A 23 -27.09 -2.08 -7.86
N GLN A 24 -27.87 -1.26 -7.16
CA GLN A 24 -28.32 0.04 -7.67
C GLN A 24 -27.30 1.14 -7.35
N ASP A 25 -26.64 1.05 -6.20
CA ASP A 25 -25.63 2.02 -5.76
C ASP A 25 -24.36 1.98 -6.62
N CYS A 26 -23.89 0.80 -7.04
CA CYS A 26 -22.69 0.68 -7.88
C CYS A 26 -22.87 1.35 -9.27
N ALA A 27 -24.07 1.25 -9.86
CA ALA A 27 -24.39 1.90 -11.14
C ALA A 27 -24.59 3.42 -11.00
N ILE A 28 -25.09 3.89 -9.85
CA ILE A 28 -25.21 5.32 -9.54
C ILE A 28 -23.83 5.93 -9.29
N ILE A 29 -22.91 5.19 -8.66
CA ILE A 29 -21.51 5.59 -8.46
C ILE A 29 -20.81 5.72 -9.82
N GLU A 30 -20.89 4.71 -10.71
CA GLU A 30 -20.32 4.80 -12.06
C GLU A 30 -20.84 6.02 -12.85
N ALA A 31 -22.15 6.30 -12.78
CA ALA A 31 -22.74 7.48 -13.45
C ALA A 31 -22.27 8.82 -12.84
N SER A 32 -22.18 8.93 -11.52
CA SER A 32 -21.71 10.15 -10.84
C SER A 32 -20.22 10.43 -11.03
N ILE A 33 -19.41 9.37 -11.17
CA ILE A 33 -17.97 9.46 -11.50
C ILE A 33 -17.79 10.01 -12.93
N THR A 34 -18.67 9.65 -13.88
CA THR A 34 -18.55 10.12 -15.28
C THR A 34 -18.95 11.58 -15.50
N GLU A 35 -19.91 12.15 -14.76
CA GLU A 35 -20.41 13.51 -15.02
C GLU A 35 -19.45 14.65 -14.65
N SER A 36 -18.31 14.35 -14.00
CA SER A 36 -17.40 15.38 -13.50
C SER A 36 -15.94 15.26 -13.95
N MET A 37 -15.58 14.27 -14.78
CA MET A 37 -14.21 14.07 -15.27
C MET A 37 -13.83 15.16 -16.30
N PRO A 38 -12.58 15.65 -16.34
CA PRO A 38 -12.13 16.49 -17.44
C PRO A 38 -12.10 15.66 -18.73
N ASP A 39 -13.13 15.85 -19.56
CA ASP A 39 -13.24 15.26 -20.88
C ASP A 39 -12.17 15.86 -21.80
N SER A 40 -11.06 15.13 -21.96
CA SER A 40 -10.07 15.45 -22.99
C SER A 40 -10.07 14.35 -24.04
N VAL A 41 -10.59 14.68 -25.22
CA VAL A 41 -10.39 13.89 -26.43
C VAL A 41 -9.34 14.61 -27.28
N PHE A 42 -8.17 14.01 -27.41
CA PHE A 42 -7.10 14.54 -28.26
C PHE A 42 -7.17 13.82 -29.60
N THR A 43 -7.28 14.56 -30.72
CA THR A 43 -7.37 13.94 -32.05
C THR A 43 -6.28 14.43 -33.00
N ALA A 44 -5.66 13.49 -33.72
CA ALA A 44 -4.75 13.78 -34.81
C ALA A 44 -4.63 12.55 -35.73
N ASP A 45 -4.67 12.74 -37.05
CA ASP A 45 -4.52 11.66 -38.05
C ASP A 45 -5.39 10.39 -37.82
N ARG A 46 -6.67 10.59 -37.48
CA ARG A 46 -7.64 9.52 -37.14
C ARG A 46 -7.30 8.71 -35.89
N ILE A 47 -6.32 9.14 -35.10
CA ILE A 47 -6.07 8.63 -33.76
C ILE A 47 -6.79 9.53 -32.77
N ALA A 48 -7.32 8.91 -31.72
CA ALA A 48 -7.88 9.61 -30.59
C ALA A 48 -7.27 9.09 -29.28
N ALA A 49 -6.93 9.98 -28.36
CA ALA A 49 -6.65 9.64 -26.97
C ALA A 49 -7.83 10.07 -26.09
N TYR A 50 -8.25 9.19 -25.20
CA TYR A 50 -9.37 9.39 -24.28
C TYR A 50 -8.87 9.29 -22.85
N THR A 51 -9.34 10.17 -21.98
CA THR A 51 -9.10 10.18 -20.54
C THR A 51 -10.38 10.21 -19.71
N ALA A 52 -11.54 10.14 -20.35
CA ALA A 52 -12.86 10.17 -19.72
C ALA A 52 -13.20 8.81 -19.05
N PHE A 53 -12.36 8.42 -18.10
CA PHE A 53 -12.51 7.23 -17.27
C PHE A 53 -11.74 7.43 -15.97
N GLU A 54 -12.00 6.59 -14.98
CA GLU A 54 -11.39 6.70 -13.67
C GLU A 54 -9.86 6.63 -13.72
N SER A 55 -9.20 7.55 -13.00
CA SER A 55 -7.75 7.75 -13.04
C SER A 55 -7.20 8.17 -14.41
N GLY A 56 -8.05 8.53 -15.38
CA GLY A 56 -7.64 9.00 -16.69
C GLY A 56 -6.92 10.36 -16.62
N ALA A 57 -5.72 10.43 -17.19
CA ALA A 57 -4.89 11.62 -17.20
C ALA A 57 -3.92 11.63 -18.38
N LEU A 58 -3.96 12.71 -19.14
CA LEU A 58 -3.03 13.05 -20.22
C LEU A 58 -3.12 14.56 -20.45
N ASP A 59 -1.99 15.23 -20.64
CA ASP A 59 -1.95 16.66 -20.93
C ASP A 59 -2.11 16.97 -22.43
N SER A 60 -1.33 16.32 -23.29
CA SER A 60 -1.40 16.52 -24.74
C SER A 60 -0.91 15.32 -25.55
N LEU A 61 -1.26 15.32 -26.84
CA LEU A 61 -0.84 14.33 -27.85
C LEU A 61 -0.49 15.03 -29.16
N SER A 62 0.67 14.73 -29.73
CA SER A 62 1.12 15.16 -31.05
C SER A 62 1.19 13.95 -32.00
N VAL A 63 1.06 14.16 -33.33
CA VAL A 63 1.25 13.10 -34.35
C VAL A 63 2.11 13.63 -35.49
N ALA A 64 3.16 12.90 -35.86
CA ALA A 64 4.04 13.27 -36.97
C ALA A 64 4.65 12.04 -37.67
N GLY A 65 4.67 12.06 -39.01
CA GLY A 65 5.42 11.10 -39.85
C GLY A 65 4.68 9.81 -40.22
N ASP A 66 5.40 8.90 -40.90
CA ASP A 66 4.90 7.57 -41.32
C ASP A 66 4.75 6.60 -40.13
N ILE A 67 5.61 6.76 -39.12
CA ILE A 67 5.46 6.14 -37.78
C ILE A 67 4.59 7.08 -36.96
N LEU A 68 3.57 6.54 -36.29
CA LEU A 68 2.75 7.33 -35.40
C LEU A 68 3.56 7.73 -34.15
N LYS A 69 4.23 8.88 -34.19
CA LYS A 69 4.90 9.43 -33.02
C LYS A 69 3.87 10.13 -32.12
N ILE A 70 3.74 9.68 -30.88
CA ILE A 70 2.88 10.26 -29.85
C ILE A 70 3.77 10.73 -28.70
N ASP A 71 3.82 12.04 -28.49
CA ASP A 71 4.40 12.62 -27.27
C ASP A 71 3.36 12.59 -26.15
N VAL A 72 3.69 11.93 -25.04
CA VAL A 72 2.88 11.77 -23.83
C VAL A 72 3.42 12.72 -22.78
N PHE A 73 2.54 13.61 -22.30
CA PHE A 73 2.81 14.53 -21.21
C PHE A 73 1.85 14.23 -20.06
N SER A 74 2.38 14.04 -18.86
CA SER A 74 1.56 13.88 -17.66
C SER A 74 0.91 15.21 -17.30
N ARG A 75 -0.36 15.17 -16.90
CA ARG A 75 -1.07 16.37 -16.47
C ARG A 75 -0.52 16.84 -15.12
N PRO A 76 -0.13 18.12 -14.96
CA PRO A 76 0.23 18.66 -13.67
C PRO A 76 -0.94 18.63 -12.69
N ASP A 77 -0.63 18.36 -11.43
CA ASP A 77 -1.54 18.51 -10.32
C ASP A 77 -1.95 19.99 -10.13
N PRO A 78 -3.03 20.28 -9.37
CA PRO A 78 -3.34 21.65 -8.99
C PRO A 78 -2.23 22.28 -8.14
N LEU A 79 -2.07 23.60 -8.23
CA LEU A 79 -1.13 24.36 -7.41
C LEU A 79 -1.47 24.21 -5.92
N ASN A 80 -0.45 23.96 -5.09
CA ASN A 80 -0.63 23.83 -3.64
C ASN A 80 -0.95 25.20 -3.00
N PRO A 81 -2.15 25.37 -2.40
CA PRO A 81 -2.55 26.66 -1.81
C PRO A 81 -1.95 26.90 -0.42
N VAL A 82 -1.42 25.86 0.23
CA VAL A 82 -0.82 25.93 1.58
C VAL A 82 0.68 26.15 1.51
N ASP A 83 1.34 25.57 0.52
CA ASP A 83 2.78 25.72 0.28
C ASP A 83 3.04 26.06 -1.19
N THR A 84 2.94 27.34 -1.52
CA THR A 84 3.06 27.81 -2.91
C THR A 84 4.49 27.73 -3.46
N ALA A 85 5.48 27.37 -2.65
CA ALA A 85 6.83 27.09 -3.12
C ALA A 85 6.98 25.66 -3.68
N LEU A 86 6.01 24.78 -3.39
CA LEU A 86 5.99 23.42 -3.92
C LEU A 86 5.38 23.41 -5.33
N GLU A 87 6.22 23.12 -6.32
CA GLU A 87 5.77 22.97 -7.71
C GLU A 87 4.78 21.79 -7.86
N PRO A 88 3.76 21.90 -8.74
CA PRO A 88 2.84 20.80 -8.98
C PRO A 88 3.55 19.55 -9.53
N SER A 89 3.16 18.38 -9.02
CA SER A 89 3.67 17.11 -9.54
C SER A 89 2.97 16.75 -10.85
N ALA A 90 3.70 16.15 -11.78
CA ALA A 90 3.18 15.71 -13.08
C ALA A 90 3.78 14.33 -13.44
N ARG A 91 3.40 13.29 -12.68
CA ARG A 91 3.92 11.92 -12.86
C ARG A 91 2.94 11.03 -13.59
N TRP A 92 1.70 10.97 -13.09
CA TRP A 92 0.70 10.00 -13.53
C TRP A 92 0.19 10.28 -14.94
N TYR A 93 0.05 9.22 -15.72
CA TYR A 93 -0.75 9.18 -16.93
C TYR A 93 -1.50 7.86 -17.02
N SER A 94 -2.71 7.95 -17.56
CA SER A 94 -3.53 6.80 -17.94
C SER A 94 -4.49 7.25 -19.02
N PHE A 95 -4.38 6.68 -20.22
CA PHE A 95 -5.19 7.09 -21.37
C PHE A 95 -5.46 5.90 -22.28
N MET A 96 -6.55 5.96 -23.04
CA MET A 96 -6.85 4.98 -24.08
C MET A 96 -6.57 5.60 -25.44
N LEU A 97 -5.71 4.99 -26.24
CA LEU A 97 -5.56 5.29 -27.65
C LEU A 97 -6.57 4.50 -28.49
N SER A 98 -7.05 5.10 -29.58
CA SER A 98 -7.87 4.46 -30.61
C SER A 98 -7.32 4.77 -31.99
N GLY A 99 -7.60 3.95 -33.01
CA GLY A 99 -7.10 4.13 -34.37
C GLY A 99 -5.66 3.65 -34.59
N VAL A 100 -5.15 2.76 -33.73
CA VAL A 100 -3.74 2.31 -33.75
C VAL A 100 -3.55 0.88 -34.29
N LYS A 101 -4.62 0.18 -34.70
CA LYS A 101 -4.53 -1.22 -35.13
C LYS A 101 -3.56 -1.41 -36.28
N GLY A 102 -2.57 -2.27 -36.09
CA GLY A 102 -1.61 -2.63 -37.13
C GLY A 102 -0.66 -1.50 -37.54
N ARG A 103 -0.71 -0.34 -36.89
CA ARG A 103 0.24 0.78 -37.07
C ARG A 103 1.42 0.61 -36.13
N GLU A 104 2.59 1.05 -36.59
CA GLU A 104 3.76 1.21 -35.73
C GLU A 104 3.68 2.55 -35.03
N VAL A 105 3.73 2.52 -33.69
CA VAL A 105 3.53 3.67 -32.82
C VAL A 105 4.77 3.89 -31.96
N LEU A 106 5.32 5.10 -32.01
CA LEU A 106 6.41 5.56 -31.17
C LEU A 106 5.84 6.47 -30.07
N LEU A 107 5.77 5.97 -28.85
CA LEU A 107 5.36 6.73 -27.66
C LEU A 107 6.61 7.35 -27.01
N ASN A 108 6.61 8.66 -26.77
CA ASN A 108 7.64 9.35 -25.99
C ASN A 108 7.02 9.91 -24.72
N PHE A 109 7.45 9.41 -23.55
CA PHE A 109 6.97 9.80 -22.24
C PHE A 109 7.83 10.94 -21.69
N ASN A 110 7.53 12.16 -22.14
CA ASN A 110 8.35 13.32 -21.84
C ASN A 110 8.22 13.73 -20.36
N GLY A 111 9.35 13.82 -19.67
CA GLY A 111 9.39 14.18 -18.25
C GLY A 111 8.86 13.10 -17.32
N SER A 112 8.65 11.86 -17.82
CA SER A 112 8.24 10.74 -16.99
C SER A 112 9.45 9.96 -16.48
N GLU A 113 9.38 9.58 -15.21
CA GLU A 113 10.33 8.67 -14.55
C GLU A 113 9.96 7.19 -14.81
N ALA A 114 8.79 6.90 -15.42
CA ALA A 114 8.35 5.52 -15.66
C ALA A 114 9.16 4.83 -16.76
N VAL A 115 9.98 3.88 -16.33
CA VAL A 115 10.65 2.94 -17.24
C VAL A 115 9.70 1.77 -17.52
N ARG A 116 9.46 1.50 -18.81
CA ARG A 116 8.58 0.40 -19.29
C ARG A 116 7.18 0.47 -18.65
N PRO A 117 6.32 1.40 -19.10
CA PRO A 117 4.94 1.50 -18.63
C PRO A 117 4.10 0.26 -18.98
N PHE A 118 2.82 0.31 -18.62
CA PHE A 118 1.89 -0.77 -18.89
C PHE A 118 0.92 -0.42 -20.00
N TYR A 119 0.45 -1.44 -20.72
CA TYR A 119 -0.66 -1.33 -21.66
C TYR A 119 -1.68 -2.45 -21.47
N SER A 120 -2.92 -2.21 -21.89
CA SER A 120 -4.00 -3.20 -21.88
C SER A 120 -4.93 -2.99 -23.07
N TYR A 121 -5.44 -4.07 -23.66
CA TYR A 121 -6.46 -3.98 -24.73
C TYR A 121 -7.89 -3.96 -24.19
N ASP A 122 -8.12 -4.35 -22.94
CA ASP A 122 -9.45 -4.46 -22.32
C ASP A 122 -9.62 -3.57 -21.08
N GLY A 123 -8.58 -2.79 -20.73
CA GLY A 123 -8.55 -1.94 -19.53
C GLY A 123 -8.46 -2.73 -18.21
N LYS A 124 -8.23 -4.05 -18.27
CA LYS A 124 -8.18 -4.94 -17.10
C LYS A 124 -6.88 -5.74 -17.05
N ALA A 125 -6.56 -6.45 -18.13
CA ALA A 125 -5.37 -7.31 -18.24
C ALA A 125 -4.16 -6.51 -18.73
N TYR A 126 -3.57 -5.71 -17.81
CA TYR A 126 -2.38 -4.93 -18.10
C TYR A 126 -1.12 -5.79 -18.27
N ARG A 127 -0.28 -5.40 -19.21
CA ARG A 127 1.03 -5.99 -19.49
C ARG A 127 2.07 -4.89 -19.55
N ARG A 128 3.23 -5.14 -18.97
CA ARG A 128 4.37 -4.23 -19.09
C ARG A 128 4.89 -4.26 -20.53
N PHE A 129 5.28 -3.12 -21.07
CA PHE A 129 6.08 -3.11 -22.30
C PHE A 129 7.36 -3.93 -22.10
N SER A 130 7.74 -4.68 -23.13
CA SER A 130 8.95 -5.51 -23.11
C SER A 130 10.20 -4.67 -23.28
N ALA A 131 11.36 -5.23 -22.91
CA ALA A 131 12.65 -4.54 -23.09
C ALA A 131 12.95 -4.21 -24.57
N CYS A 132 12.47 -5.01 -25.53
CA CYS A 132 12.67 -4.73 -26.94
C CYS A 132 11.71 -3.66 -27.51
N GLU A 133 10.54 -3.48 -26.90
CA GLU A 133 9.63 -2.39 -27.23
C GLU A 133 10.11 -1.06 -26.64
N SER A 134 10.76 -1.09 -25.47
CA SER A 134 11.31 0.10 -24.82
C SER A 134 12.69 0.45 -25.35
N ILE A 135 12.73 1.21 -26.44
CA ILE A 135 13.95 1.66 -27.14
C ILE A 135 14.71 2.81 -26.43
N GLY A 136 14.45 3.01 -25.15
CA GLY A 136 15.02 4.03 -24.28
C GLY A 136 14.30 4.06 -22.92
N CYS A 137 14.75 4.91 -21.99
CA CYS A 137 14.11 5.03 -20.66
C CYS A 137 12.71 5.66 -20.75
N ASP A 138 12.47 6.48 -21.77
CA ASP A 138 11.29 7.32 -21.95
C ASP A 138 10.52 7.00 -23.25
N ARG A 139 10.88 5.92 -23.96
CA ARG A 139 10.39 5.67 -25.32
C ARG A 139 9.97 4.23 -25.54
N VAL A 140 8.83 4.07 -26.20
CA VAL A 140 8.27 2.76 -26.59
C VAL A 140 7.94 2.76 -28.07
N LEU A 141 8.49 1.81 -28.81
CA LEU A 141 8.09 1.51 -30.19
C LEU A 141 7.28 0.21 -30.18
N LYS A 142 6.01 0.30 -30.58
CA LYS A 142 5.13 -0.88 -30.61
C LYS A 142 4.19 -0.86 -31.80
N ARG A 143 3.96 -2.05 -32.36
CA ARG A 143 2.86 -2.31 -33.27
C ARG A 143 1.70 -2.96 -32.51
N PHE A 144 0.59 -2.24 -32.38
CA PHE A 144 -0.58 -2.74 -31.64
C PHE A 144 -1.41 -3.70 -32.49
N SER A 145 -1.95 -4.75 -31.86
CA SER A 145 -2.78 -5.76 -32.52
C SER A 145 -4.26 -5.40 -32.54
N GLU A 146 -4.69 -4.54 -31.63
CA GLU A 146 -6.05 -4.02 -31.55
C GLU A 146 -6.11 -2.52 -31.82
N ASP A 147 -7.32 -2.05 -32.10
CA ASP A 147 -7.55 -0.64 -32.43
C ASP A 147 -7.54 0.26 -31.22
N SER A 148 -8.01 -0.25 -30.07
CA SER A 148 -8.04 0.46 -28.81
C SER A 148 -7.05 -0.14 -27.82
N VAL A 149 -6.27 0.71 -27.15
CA VAL A 149 -5.28 0.29 -26.15
C VAL A 149 -5.17 1.32 -25.03
N TYR A 150 -5.31 0.87 -23.80
CA TYR A 150 -4.99 1.62 -22.60
C TYR A 150 -3.48 1.63 -22.38
N ILE A 151 -2.93 2.77 -21.98
CA ILE A 151 -1.53 2.95 -21.58
C ILE A 151 -1.55 3.64 -20.23
N ALA A 152 -0.77 3.14 -19.28
CA ALA A 152 -0.71 3.68 -17.92
C ALA A 152 0.70 3.66 -17.34
N TYR A 153 0.99 4.62 -16.47
CA TYR A 153 2.26 4.74 -15.74
C TYR A 153 2.57 3.47 -14.94
N PHE A 154 1.57 2.96 -14.23
CA PHE A 154 1.54 1.65 -13.58
C PHE A 154 0.15 1.02 -13.74
N ILE A 155 -0.03 -0.25 -13.36
CA ILE A 155 -1.35 -0.90 -13.35
C ILE A 155 -2.29 -0.11 -12.42
N PRO A 156 -3.36 0.53 -12.93
CA PRO A 156 -4.24 1.35 -12.11
C PRO A 156 -4.94 0.52 -11.03
N TYR A 157 -4.83 0.95 -9.78
CA TYR A 157 -5.72 0.53 -8.69
C TYR A 157 -6.72 1.66 -8.51
N THR A 158 -7.93 1.50 -9.04
CA THR A 158 -8.95 2.54 -9.05
C THR A 158 -9.82 2.50 -7.79
N TYR A 159 -10.54 3.57 -7.49
CA TYR A 159 -11.50 3.59 -6.39
C TYR A 159 -12.68 2.64 -6.65
N SER A 160 -13.18 2.51 -7.87
CA SER A 160 -14.20 1.50 -8.19
C SER A 160 -13.70 0.07 -7.96
N TYR A 161 -12.43 -0.21 -8.31
CA TYR A 161 -11.80 -1.49 -7.97
C TYR A 161 -11.74 -1.69 -6.45
N LEU A 162 -11.30 -0.66 -5.70
CA LEU A 162 -11.29 -0.70 -4.24
C LEU A 162 -12.66 -1.05 -3.66
N LEU A 163 -13.74 -0.41 -4.15
CA LEU A 163 -15.10 -0.69 -3.67
C LEU A 163 -15.48 -2.16 -3.84
N GLY A 164 -15.17 -2.77 -5.00
CA GLY A 164 -15.36 -4.20 -5.20
C GLY A 164 -14.51 -5.07 -4.26
N ARG A 165 -13.30 -4.62 -3.89
CA ARG A 165 -12.48 -5.31 -2.88
C ARG A 165 -13.04 -5.18 -1.47
N LEU A 166 -13.62 -4.03 -1.11
CA LEU A 166 -14.31 -3.84 0.17
C LEU A 166 -15.52 -4.78 0.29
N GLU A 167 -16.30 -4.95 -0.78
CA GLU A 167 -17.39 -5.92 -0.82
C GLU A 167 -16.88 -7.34 -0.53
N HIS A 168 -15.84 -7.78 -1.27
CA HIS A 168 -15.19 -9.08 -1.04
C HIS A 168 -14.66 -9.23 0.40
N TRP A 169 -13.89 -8.26 0.90
CA TRP A 169 -13.31 -8.33 2.24
C TRP A 169 -14.38 -8.35 3.34
N SER A 170 -15.54 -7.72 3.11
CA SER A 170 -16.67 -7.72 4.05
C SER A 170 -17.36 -9.09 4.20
N GLU A 171 -17.10 -10.03 3.29
CA GLU A 171 -17.58 -11.42 3.40
C GLU A 171 -16.89 -12.17 4.56
N SER A 172 -15.69 -11.73 4.97
CA SER A 172 -15.00 -12.31 6.12
C SER A 172 -15.59 -11.79 7.42
N SER A 173 -16.03 -12.70 8.30
CA SER A 173 -16.51 -12.35 9.64
C SER A 173 -15.43 -11.72 10.55
N ARG A 174 -14.18 -11.68 10.09
CA ARG A 174 -13.03 -11.10 10.79
C ARG A 174 -12.78 -9.64 10.39
N VAL A 175 -13.53 -9.11 9.42
CA VAL A 175 -13.38 -7.78 8.86
C VAL A 175 -14.63 -6.97 9.13
N SER A 176 -14.47 -5.75 9.63
CA SER A 176 -15.53 -4.73 9.57
C SER A 176 -15.09 -3.58 8.69
N VAL A 177 -16.02 -3.10 7.85
CA VAL A 177 -15.80 -1.99 6.93
C VAL A 177 -16.62 -0.80 7.41
N SER A 178 -15.98 0.36 7.47
CA SER A 178 -16.57 1.65 7.82
C SER A 178 -15.86 2.77 7.05
N SER A 179 -15.96 4.01 7.51
CA SER A 179 -15.33 5.17 6.87
C SER A 179 -14.50 5.94 7.90
N ALA A 180 -13.28 6.32 7.52
CA ALA A 180 -12.44 7.25 8.26
C ALA A 180 -12.92 8.70 8.11
N GLY A 181 -13.83 8.97 7.17
CA GLY A 181 -14.36 10.29 6.87
C GLY A 181 -14.64 10.46 5.37
N LYS A 182 -15.03 11.68 4.99
CA LYS A 182 -15.26 12.06 3.59
C LYS A 182 -14.10 12.90 3.05
N SER A 183 -13.68 12.64 1.82
CA SER A 183 -12.73 13.48 1.08
C SER A 183 -13.34 14.84 0.69
N THR A 184 -12.53 15.70 0.09
CA THR A 184 -12.93 17.04 -0.38
C THR A 184 -14.15 17.02 -1.31
N LEU A 185 -14.26 16.04 -2.20
CA LEU A 185 -15.39 15.86 -3.12
C LEU A 185 -16.49 14.96 -2.56
N GLY A 186 -16.37 14.52 -1.30
CA GLY A 186 -17.40 13.74 -0.61
C GLY A 186 -17.33 12.23 -0.81
N ASN A 187 -16.25 11.70 -1.40
CA ASN A 187 -16.01 10.25 -1.47
C ASN A 187 -15.64 9.70 -0.09
N ASP A 188 -15.99 8.45 0.19
CA ASP A 188 -15.55 7.81 1.43
C ASP A 188 -14.05 7.56 1.42
N MET A 189 -13.42 7.73 2.57
CA MET A 189 -12.11 7.20 2.89
C MET A 189 -12.32 5.89 3.66
N PRO A 190 -12.28 4.71 3.00
CA PRO A 190 -12.69 3.47 3.64
C PRO A 190 -11.78 3.12 4.82
N LEU A 191 -12.36 2.55 5.87
CA LEU A 191 -11.64 2.02 7.04
C LEU A 191 -12.00 0.56 7.24
N LEU A 192 -11.00 -0.31 7.18
CA LEU A 192 -11.11 -1.71 7.57
C LEU A 192 -10.60 -1.90 9.00
N VAL A 193 -11.34 -2.67 9.79
CA VAL A 193 -10.84 -3.23 11.06
C VAL A 193 -10.79 -4.74 10.94
N ILE A 194 -9.59 -5.32 11.07
CA ILE A 194 -9.37 -6.78 10.94
C ILE A 194 -8.88 -7.33 12.27
N THR A 195 -9.63 -8.25 12.86
CA THR A 195 -9.29 -8.90 14.14
C THR A 195 -10.17 -10.12 14.40
N ASP A 196 -9.81 -10.92 15.40
CA ASP A 196 -10.71 -11.91 15.99
C ASP A 196 -11.55 -11.27 17.11
N ALA A 197 -12.84 -11.04 16.84
CA ALA A 197 -13.76 -10.43 17.79
C ALA A 197 -14.02 -11.28 19.05
N ALA A 198 -13.64 -12.57 19.06
CA ALA A 198 -13.79 -13.42 20.25
C ALA A 198 -12.73 -13.12 21.32
N VAL A 199 -11.62 -12.48 20.96
CA VAL A 199 -10.55 -12.11 21.90
C VAL A 199 -10.72 -10.62 22.28
N PRO A 200 -10.70 -10.26 23.58
CA PRO A 200 -10.78 -8.87 23.99
C PRO A 200 -9.61 -8.02 23.47
N ASP A 201 -9.91 -6.83 22.95
CA ASP A 201 -8.90 -5.92 22.37
C ASP A 201 -7.84 -5.46 23.39
N SER A 202 -8.15 -5.45 24.69
CA SER A 202 -7.20 -5.10 25.74
C SER A 202 -5.99 -6.06 25.82
N LEU A 203 -6.12 -7.27 25.29
CA LEU A 203 -5.06 -8.27 25.20
C LEU A 203 -4.28 -8.19 23.89
N LYS A 204 -4.67 -7.29 22.97
CA LYS A 204 -4.14 -7.23 21.61
C LYS A 204 -3.24 -6.04 21.38
N LYS A 205 -2.37 -6.17 20.37
CA LYS A 205 -1.60 -5.07 19.78
C LYS A 205 -2.47 -4.26 18.83
N ILE A 206 -2.21 -2.98 18.73
CA ILE A 206 -2.95 -2.07 17.85
C ILE A 206 -2.03 -1.64 16.72
N VAL A 207 -2.38 -2.01 15.49
CA VAL A 207 -1.62 -1.68 14.28
C VAL A 207 -2.48 -0.80 13.40
N TYR A 208 -1.93 0.35 12.99
CA TYR A 208 -2.52 1.23 12.00
C TYR A 208 -1.73 1.13 10.69
N MET A 209 -2.44 1.11 9.56
CA MET A 209 -1.84 1.24 8.24
C MET A 209 -2.69 2.18 7.40
N HIS A 210 -2.04 2.98 6.57
CA HIS A 210 -2.75 3.64 5.49
C HIS A 210 -1.89 3.71 4.25
N GLY A 211 -2.55 3.80 3.10
CA GLY A 211 -1.88 3.95 1.83
C GLY A 211 -2.57 4.95 0.93
N ARG A 212 -1.94 5.17 -0.23
CA ARG A 212 -2.49 5.98 -1.32
C ARG A 212 -2.73 7.44 -0.92
N THR A 213 -1.85 7.99 -0.10
CA THR A 213 -1.78 9.44 0.18
C THR A 213 -1.41 10.19 -1.09
N HIS A 214 -0.33 9.75 -1.77
CA HIS A 214 -0.04 10.13 -3.13
C HIS A 214 -0.78 9.20 -4.12
N THR A 215 -1.37 9.80 -5.14
CA THR A 215 -2.39 9.18 -5.99
C THR A 215 -1.81 8.41 -7.18
N SER A 216 -0.56 8.66 -7.53
CA SER A 216 0.19 7.90 -8.55
C SER A 216 0.74 6.57 -8.04
N GLU A 217 0.89 6.41 -6.72
CA GLU A 217 1.59 5.31 -6.03
C GLU A 217 0.78 4.01 -5.97
N ALA A 218 0.48 3.47 -7.15
CA ALA A 218 -0.41 2.30 -7.31
C ALA A 218 0.22 0.99 -6.81
N PRO A 219 1.56 0.78 -6.90
CA PRO A 219 2.18 -0.40 -6.32
C PRO A 219 1.84 -0.58 -4.83
N CYS A 220 1.78 0.51 -4.04
CA CYS A 220 1.44 0.41 -2.62
C CYS A 220 0.01 -0.10 -2.38
N SER A 221 -0.96 0.28 -3.23
CA SER A 221 -2.33 -0.23 -3.14
C SER A 221 -2.41 -1.72 -3.44
N TRP A 222 -1.69 -2.19 -4.46
CA TRP A 222 -1.64 -3.63 -4.78
C TRP A 222 -0.93 -4.45 -3.70
N HIS A 223 0.13 -3.90 -3.09
CA HIS A 223 0.78 -4.51 -1.94
C HIS A 223 -0.15 -4.57 -0.72
N LEU A 224 -0.79 -3.45 -0.37
CA LEU A 224 -1.70 -3.36 0.77
C LEU A 224 -2.95 -4.24 0.58
N ASP A 225 -3.46 -4.37 -0.65
CA ASP A 225 -4.54 -5.32 -0.99
C ASP A 225 -4.15 -6.75 -0.61
N ALA A 226 -2.94 -7.19 -0.98
CA ALA A 226 -2.45 -8.53 -0.63
C ALA A 226 -2.23 -8.70 0.89
N VAL A 227 -1.76 -7.66 1.59
CA VAL A 227 -1.68 -7.66 3.07
C VAL A 227 -3.07 -7.86 3.67
N ILE A 228 -4.07 -7.11 3.21
CA ILE A 228 -5.46 -7.21 3.68
C ILE A 228 -6.01 -8.61 3.38
N GLU A 229 -5.83 -9.13 2.17
CA GLU A 229 -6.29 -10.46 1.75
C GLU A 229 -5.71 -11.55 2.67
N ARG A 230 -4.39 -11.49 2.96
CA ARG A 230 -3.73 -12.43 3.86
C ARG A 230 -4.28 -12.34 5.28
N LEU A 231 -4.49 -11.14 5.81
CA LEU A 231 -5.02 -10.96 7.16
C LEU A 231 -6.49 -11.38 7.27
N ALA A 232 -7.33 -11.11 6.26
CA ALA A 232 -8.76 -11.39 6.27
C ALA A 232 -9.08 -12.87 6.03
N PHE A 233 -8.37 -13.50 5.08
CA PHE A 233 -8.69 -14.84 4.55
C PHE A 233 -7.58 -15.87 4.72
N GLY A 234 -6.40 -15.49 5.24
CA GLY A 234 -5.34 -16.44 5.55
C GLY A 234 -5.79 -17.47 6.60
N GLU A 235 -5.74 -18.74 6.23
CA GLU A 235 -6.08 -19.90 7.08
C GLU A 235 -4.85 -20.58 7.69
N ASP A 236 -3.66 -20.05 7.42
CA ASP A 236 -2.44 -20.54 8.05
C ASP A 236 -2.35 -20.08 9.52
N PRO A 237 -1.53 -20.76 10.35
CA PRO A 237 -1.45 -20.46 11.77
C PRO A 237 -1.00 -19.03 12.10
N LEU A 238 -0.22 -18.37 11.23
CA LEU A 238 0.24 -17.01 11.48
C LEU A 238 -0.86 -15.98 11.27
N ALA A 239 -1.59 -16.05 10.17
CA ALA A 239 -2.72 -15.15 9.95
C ALA A 239 -3.78 -15.29 11.06
N ALA A 240 -4.07 -16.54 11.48
CA ALA A 240 -4.96 -16.79 12.61
C ALA A 240 -4.44 -16.19 13.93
N ALA A 241 -3.17 -16.43 14.27
CA ALA A 241 -2.57 -15.91 15.50
C ALA A 241 -2.53 -14.38 15.51
N LEU A 242 -2.19 -13.74 14.38
CA LEU A 242 -2.21 -12.28 14.23
C LEU A 242 -3.60 -11.70 14.47
N ARG A 243 -4.67 -12.30 13.93
CA ARG A 243 -6.04 -11.85 14.22
C ARG A 243 -6.40 -11.97 15.70
N CYS A 244 -5.94 -13.02 16.37
CA CYS A 244 -6.19 -13.21 17.81
C CYS A 244 -5.36 -12.24 18.68
N SER A 245 -4.16 -11.85 18.24
CA SER A 245 -3.24 -11.01 19.02
C SER A 245 -3.25 -9.54 18.64
N THR A 246 -3.92 -9.14 17.56
CA THR A 246 -3.79 -7.80 16.98
C THR A 246 -5.12 -7.29 16.44
N VAL A 247 -5.35 -5.98 16.59
CA VAL A 247 -6.39 -5.23 15.89
C VAL A 247 -5.71 -4.38 14.82
N PHE A 248 -6.04 -4.64 13.57
CA PHE A 248 -5.53 -3.87 12.43
C PHE A 248 -6.56 -2.83 12.00
N TYR A 249 -6.18 -1.56 11.99
CA TYR A 249 -6.92 -0.45 11.41
C TYR A 249 -6.26 -0.07 10.09
N ILE A 250 -6.95 -0.23 8.97
CA ILE A 250 -6.38 -0.05 7.64
C ILE A 250 -7.22 0.93 6.83
N VAL A 251 -6.61 2.04 6.38
CA VAL A 251 -7.19 2.99 5.43
C VAL A 251 -6.52 2.78 4.07
N PRO A 252 -7.11 1.97 3.15
CA PRO A 252 -6.47 1.66 1.89
C PRO A 252 -6.27 2.90 1.01
N PHE A 253 -7.23 3.84 1.04
CA PHE A 253 -7.20 5.08 0.27
C PHE A 253 -7.34 6.31 1.18
N ALA A 254 -6.23 7.02 1.38
CA ALA A 254 -6.25 8.34 2.02
C ALA A 254 -6.69 9.47 1.06
N ASN A 255 -6.48 9.31 -0.25
CA ASN A 255 -6.78 10.33 -1.26
C ASN A 255 -7.65 9.79 -2.41
N PRO A 256 -8.92 9.39 -2.15
CA PRO A 256 -9.78 8.81 -3.17
C PRO A 256 -10.06 9.77 -4.33
N ASP A 257 -10.28 11.07 -4.05
CA ASP A 257 -10.58 12.05 -5.08
C ASP A 257 -9.44 12.20 -6.08
N GLY A 258 -8.20 12.29 -5.60
CA GLY A 258 -7.06 12.44 -6.48
C GLY A 258 -6.82 11.19 -7.33
N VAL A 259 -7.12 9.99 -6.82
CA VAL A 259 -7.06 8.75 -7.61
C VAL A 259 -8.13 8.76 -8.70
N ILE A 260 -9.39 9.08 -8.35
CA ILE A 260 -10.49 9.18 -9.32
C ILE A 260 -10.13 10.16 -10.43
N ARG A 261 -9.54 11.30 -10.06
CA ARG A 261 -9.15 12.37 -10.98
C ARG A 261 -7.88 12.09 -11.77
N GLY A 262 -7.08 11.08 -11.43
CA GLY A 262 -5.79 10.82 -12.09
C GLY A 262 -4.73 11.88 -11.77
N LEU A 263 -4.62 12.28 -10.50
CA LEU A 263 -3.55 13.15 -10.01
C LEU A 263 -2.28 12.33 -9.73
N SER A 264 -1.20 13.02 -9.35
CA SER A 264 0.10 12.42 -9.04
C SER A 264 0.40 12.34 -7.55
N ARG A 265 0.37 13.46 -6.83
CA ARG A 265 0.81 13.57 -5.43
C ARG A 265 -0.10 14.41 -4.56
N SER A 266 -0.89 15.33 -5.12
CA SER A 266 -1.79 16.15 -4.31
C SER A 266 -3.21 15.60 -4.23
N ASN A 267 -3.98 16.13 -3.28
CA ASN A 267 -5.44 16.05 -3.36
C ASN A 267 -5.99 17.02 -4.43
N VAL A 268 -7.30 17.03 -4.63
CA VAL A 268 -7.95 17.85 -5.66
C VAL A 268 -7.81 19.36 -5.47
N THR A 269 -7.40 19.83 -4.28
CA THR A 269 -7.12 21.26 -4.04
C THR A 269 -5.65 21.61 -4.21
N GLY A 270 -4.78 20.65 -4.55
CA GLY A 270 -3.34 20.86 -4.72
C GLY A 270 -2.51 20.62 -3.46
N VAL A 271 -3.13 20.31 -2.32
CA VAL A 271 -2.40 20.04 -1.07
C VAL A 271 -1.73 18.66 -1.14
N ASN A 272 -0.42 18.61 -0.93
CA ASN A 272 0.26 17.36 -0.62
C ASN A 272 -0.06 16.95 0.82
N GLN A 273 -0.89 15.92 0.96
CA GLN A 273 -1.36 15.41 2.26
C GLN A 273 -0.22 14.88 3.13
N GLU A 274 0.84 14.33 2.53
CA GLU A 274 1.94 13.69 3.25
C GLU A 274 2.74 14.67 4.11
N ILE A 275 2.80 15.95 3.71
CA ILE A 275 3.53 17.02 4.42
C ILE A 275 2.60 18.06 5.08
N ASN A 276 1.35 17.67 5.36
CA ASN A 276 0.30 18.55 5.88
C ASN A 276 -0.05 18.28 7.37
N TRP A 277 0.71 17.41 8.05
CA TRP A 277 0.36 16.95 9.39
C TRP A 277 0.66 17.96 10.52
N ASP A 278 1.58 18.89 10.32
CA ASP A 278 1.95 19.93 11.30
C ASP A 278 1.21 21.26 11.11
N ARG A 279 0.33 21.35 10.10
CA ARG A 279 -0.40 22.57 9.79
C ARG A 279 -1.51 22.82 10.82
N PRO A 280 -1.86 24.09 11.09
CA PRO A 280 -3.03 24.41 11.91
C PRO A 280 -4.32 23.98 11.20
N ASP A 281 -5.40 23.76 11.95
CA ASP A 281 -6.67 23.21 11.42
C ASP A 281 -7.20 23.93 10.16
N PRO A 282 -7.18 25.28 10.06
CA PRO A 282 -7.65 25.96 8.84
C PRO A 282 -6.84 25.68 7.57
N LEU A 283 -5.62 25.16 7.71
CA LEU A 283 -4.70 24.81 6.62
C LEU A 283 -4.48 23.29 6.50
N THR A 284 -5.12 22.50 7.36
CA THR A 284 -5.11 21.05 7.25
C THR A 284 -6.18 20.64 6.26
N SER A 285 -5.81 19.84 5.27
CA SER A 285 -6.74 19.24 4.32
C SER A 285 -7.78 18.39 5.06
N VAL A 286 -8.96 18.24 4.45
CA VAL A 286 -10.06 17.47 5.05
C VAL A 286 -9.63 16.01 5.25
N GLU A 287 -8.91 15.45 4.29
CA GLU A 287 -8.43 14.07 4.36
C GLU A 287 -7.46 13.87 5.54
N VAL A 288 -6.47 14.77 5.70
CA VAL A 288 -5.53 14.68 6.83
C VAL A 288 -6.24 14.93 8.17
N SER A 289 -7.24 15.81 8.20
CA SER A 289 -8.05 16.03 9.40
C SER A 289 -8.80 14.77 9.81
N ASN A 290 -9.41 14.06 8.86
CA ASN A 290 -10.07 12.78 9.08
C ASN A 290 -9.11 11.72 9.65
N LEU A 291 -7.90 11.60 9.08
CA LEU A 291 -6.89 10.65 9.57
C LEU A 291 -6.40 10.99 10.99
N LYS A 292 -6.18 12.28 11.29
CA LYS A 292 -5.83 12.75 12.64
C LYS A 292 -6.92 12.37 13.65
N SER A 293 -8.17 12.65 13.33
CA SER A 293 -9.31 12.30 14.19
C SER A 293 -9.47 10.77 14.37
N LEU A 294 -9.24 9.99 13.32
CA LEU A 294 -9.22 8.53 13.41
C LEU A 294 -8.13 8.06 14.38
N LEU A 295 -6.88 8.50 14.20
CA LEU A 295 -5.77 8.12 15.07
C LEU A 295 -6.01 8.53 16.52
N GLU A 296 -6.52 9.74 16.76
CA GLU A 296 -6.93 10.20 18.10
C GLU A 296 -8.00 9.28 18.70
N SER A 297 -9.03 8.91 17.94
CA SER A 297 -10.05 7.97 18.42
C SER A 297 -9.52 6.56 18.73
N ILE A 298 -8.52 6.08 17.97
CA ILE A 298 -7.86 4.79 18.23
C ILE A 298 -7.07 4.89 19.54
N MET A 299 -6.30 5.97 19.74
CA MET A 299 -5.56 6.22 20.98
C MET A 299 -6.49 6.39 22.18
N GLU A 300 -7.62 7.08 22.05
CA GLU A 300 -8.63 7.20 23.11
C GLU A 300 -9.25 5.85 23.48
N ARG A 301 -9.56 5.02 22.47
CA ARG A 301 -10.19 3.72 22.67
C ARG A 301 -9.25 2.72 23.34
N HIS A 302 -8.00 2.65 22.89
CA HIS A 302 -7.07 1.58 23.28
C HIS A 302 -5.96 2.05 24.23
N GLY A 303 -5.79 3.36 24.39
CA GLY A 303 -4.69 3.98 25.13
C GLY A 303 -3.34 3.94 24.40
N ARG A 304 -3.27 3.34 23.21
CA ARG A 304 -2.02 3.18 22.43
C ARG A 304 -2.28 2.89 20.95
N ILE A 305 -1.22 3.10 20.16
CA ILE A 305 -0.99 2.49 18.86
C ILE A 305 0.40 1.87 18.95
N ASP A 306 0.54 0.55 18.75
CA ASP A 306 1.82 -0.14 18.90
C ASP A 306 2.70 0.00 17.63
N MET A 307 2.08 0.08 16.46
CA MET A 307 2.76 0.23 15.16
C MET A 307 1.87 1.01 14.18
N ALA A 308 2.47 1.92 13.42
CA ALA A 308 1.83 2.67 12.34
C ALA A 308 2.67 2.57 11.06
N LEU A 309 2.10 2.01 9.99
CA LEU A 309 2.76 1.90 8.70
C LEU A 309 2.16 2.89 7.70
N ASN A 310 3.00 3.76 7.17
CA ASN A 310 2.66 4.73 6.13
C ASN A 310 3.12 4.17 4.78
N MET A 311 2.16 3.72 3.95
CA MET A 311 2.44 2.90 2.76
C MET A 311 2.45 3.75 1.48
N HIS A 312 3.63 3.86 0.86
CA HIS A 312 3.90 4.68 -0.33
C HIS A 312 4.56 3.87 -1.46
N SER A 313 4.81 4.53 -2.59
CA SER A 313 5.67 4.01 -3.65
C SER A 313 6.64 5.04 -4.18
N GLN A 314 7.86 4.59 -4.49
CA GLN A 314 8.93 5.46 -4.95
C GLN A 314 9.38 5.14 -6.36
N VAL A 315 9.98 6.15 -6.98
CA VAL A 315 10.55 6.08 -8.34
C VAL A 315 11.87 5.35 -8.38
N GLU A 316 12.54 5.24 -7.22
CA GLU A 316 13.74 4.45 -7.07
C GLU A 316 13.46 2.96 -7.32
N ASP A 317 14.48 2.26 -7.81
CA ASP A 317 14.37 0.88 -8.29
C ASP A 317 14.58 -0.16 -7.16
N TYR A 318 14.09 0.14 -5.95
CA TYR A 318 14.16 -0.72 -4.78
C TYR A 318 13.02 -0.45 -3.79
N ALA A 319 12.71 -1.42 -2.93
CA ALA A 319 11.79 -1.21 -1.81
C ALA A 319 12.56 -0.64 -0.62
N THR A 320 11.95 0.25 0.17
CA THR A 320 12.63 0.79 1.35
C THR A 320 11.72 1.00 2.55
N TYR A 321 12.34 1.08 3.71
CA TYR A 321 11.79 1.78 4.87
C TYR A 321 12.59 3.07 5.07
N TRP A 322 11.92 4.19 5.29
CA TRP A 322 12.58 5.42 5.73
C TRP A 322 12.82 5.36 7.24
N VAL A 323 14.01 4.91 7.64
CA VAL A 323 14.38 4.74 9.04
C VAL A 323 14.77 6.08 9.66
N HIS A 324 14.04 6.49 10.67
CA HIS A 324 14.31 7.75 11.37
C HIS A 324 15.52 7.64 12.29
N THR A 325 16.46 8.59 12.16
CA THR A 325 17.73 8.60 12.90
C THR A 325 17.53 8.61 14.42
N ALA A 326 18.45 8.00 15.16
CA ALA A 326 18.46 8.06 16.62
C ALA A 326 18.65 9.49 17.15
N GLU A 327 19.31 10.37 16.38
CA GLU A 327 19.51 11.79 16.72
C GLU A 327 18.19 12.57 16.73
N SER A 328 17.30 12.31 15.78
CA SER A 328 15.98 12.95 15.70
C SER A 328 14.91 12.25 16.54
N THR A 329 15.17 11.03 17.03
CA THR A 329 14.25 10.20 17.80
C THR A 329 14.88 9.69 19.10
N SER A 330 15.25 8.41 19.15
CA SER A 330 16.00 7.76 20.22
C SER A 330 16.68 6.48 19.73
N ASP A 331 17.67 5.98 20.48
CA ASP A 331 18.34 4.71 20.17
C ASP A 331 17.36 3.53 20.10
N ARG A 332 16.37 3.48 21.00
CA ARG A 332 15.36 2.41 21.04
C ARG A 332 14.45 2.49 19.81
N PHE A 333 13.97 3.67 19.45
CA PHE A 333 13.09 3.85 18.30
C PHE A 333 13.80 3.48 16.99
N PHE A 334 15.02 3.98 16.81
CA PHE A 334 15.89 3.58 15.69
C PHE A 334 16.09 2.06 15.62
N SER A 335 16.39 1.42 16.76
CA SER A 335 16.63 -0.02 16.82
C SER A 335 15.38 -0.84 16.46
N GLU A 336 14.19 -0.45 16.92
CA GLU A 336 12.94 -1.15 16.57
C GLU A 336 12.55 -0.95 15.09
N GLN A 337 12.81 0.22 14.50
CA GLN A 337 12.63 0.43 13.05
C GLN A 337 13.56 -0.48 12.23
N MET A 338 14.85 -0.50 12.58
CA MET A 338 15.84 -1.39 11.95
C MET A 338 15.45 -2.86 12.11
N ARG A 339 14.94 -3.23 13.28
CA ARG A 339 14.43 -4.57 13.54
C ARG A 339 13.27 -4.92 12.63
N LEU A 340 12.24 -4.08 12.53
CA LEU A 340 11.12 -4.32 11.61
C LEU A 340 11.62 -4.49 10.17
N ALA A 341 12.46 -3.57 9.69
CA ALA A 341 13.04 -3.63 8.35
C ALA A 341 13.77 -4.97 8.08
N ARG A 342 14.63 -5.40 9.02
CA ARG A 342 15.38 -6.65 8.91
C ARG A 342 14.49 -7.89 8.96
N LEU A 343 13.42 -7.84 9.74
CA LEU A 343 12.40 -8.91 9.75
C LEU A 343 11.66 -8.98 8.41
N THR A 344 11.38 -7.84 7.77
CA THR A 344 10.79 -7.80 6.42
C THR A 344 11.76 -8.33 5.35
N MET A 345 13.07 -8.22 5.57
CA MET A 345 14.10 -8.79 4.68
C MET A 345 14.30 -10.31 4.86
N ASP A 346 13.83 -10.91 5.96
CA ASP A 346 14.11 -12.30 6.31
C ASP A 346 13.56 -13.30 5.27
N GLY A 347 14.46 -13.76 4.40
CA GLY A 347 14.15 -14.61 3.25
C GLY A 347 13.42 -13.89 2.11
N ASN A 348 13.32 -12.56 2.14
CA ASN A 348 12.68 -11.76 1.11
C ASN A 348 13.67 -11.50 -0.04
N PRO A 349 13.39 -11.97 -1.27
CA PRO A 349 14.31 -11.79 -2.40
C PRO A 349 14.29 -10.36 -2.98
N TYR A 350 13.37 -9.50 -2.53
CA TYR A 350 13.09 -8.19 -3.12
C TYR A 350 13.52 -7.02 -2.24
N PHE A 351 14.09 -7.28 -1.07
CA PHE A 351 14.49 -6.25 -0.12
C PHE A 351 15.79 -6.65 0.59
N LYS A 352 16.86 -5.91 0.32
CA LYS A 352 18.21 -6.16 0.85
C LYS A 352 18.62 -5.04 1.82
N PRO A 353 19.64 -5.30 2.66
CA PRO A 353 20.13 -4.30 3.61
C PRO A 353 20.49 -2.93 3.06
N ASP A 354 21.05 -2.88 1.86
CA ASP A 354 21.52 -1.65 1.23
C ASP A 354 20.38 -0.80 0.66
N ASP A 355 19.16 -1.33 0.62
CA ASP A 355 17.98 -0.61 0.15
C ASP A 355 17.40 0.35 1.21
N LEU A 356 17.91 0.32 2.46
CA LEU A 356 17.38 1.16 3.54
C LEU A 356 17.81 2.62 3.41
N GLU A 357 16.84 3.51 3.56
CA GLU A 357 17.07 4.94 3.59
C GLU A 357 16.91 5.50 5.00
N PHE A 358 17.61 6.60 5.27
CA PHE A 358 17.66 7.21 6.60
C PHE A 358 17.30 8.68 6.54
N SER A 359 16.47 9.14 7.49
CA SER A 359 16.04 10.54 7.55
C SER A 359 15.89 11.03 8.98
N ASP A 360 15.99 12.34 9.18
CA ASP A 360 15.56 12.94 10.44
C ASP A 360 14.03 13.01 10.47
N LEU A 361 13.46 12.65 11.61
CA LEU A 361 12.03 12.74 11.83
C LEU A 361 11.55 14.19 11.77
N ALA A 362 10.54 14.47 10.93
CA ALA A 362 9.97 15.81 10.79
C ALA A 362 8.46 15.82 11.11
N PRO A 363 7.96 16.85 11.83
CA PRO A 363 6.58 16.91 12.32
C PRO A 363 5.52 17.01 11.22
N ARG A 364 5.92 17.42 10.00
CA ARG A 364 5.03 17.58 8.84
C ARG A 364 4.50 16.25 8.29
N TYR A 365 5.17 15.14 8.61
CA TYR A 365 4.78 13.78 8.25
C TYR A 365 3.96 13.12 9.38
N VAL A 366 3.24 12.04 9.04
CA VAL A 366 2.43 11.30 10.02
C VAL A 366 3.26 10.71 11.14
N GLU A 367 4.47 10.22 10.84
CA GLU A 367 5.40 9.63 11.80
C GLU A 367 5.82 10.68 12.83
N GLY A 368 6.14 11.90 12.37
CA GLY A 368 6.47 13.02 13.25
C GLY A 368 5.30 13.47 14.12
N TRP A 369 4.10 13.46 13.56
CA TRP A 369 2.87 13.79 14.29
C TRP A 369 2.54 12.74 15.37
N LEU A 370 2.74 11.45 15.08
CA LEU A 370 2.58 10.34 16.02
C LEU A 370 3.66 10.36 17.10
N TRP A 371 4.92 10.57 16.73
CA TRP A 371 6.03 10.68 17.68
C TRP A 371 5.78 11.76 18.75
N LYS A 372 5.26 12.92 18.35
CA LYS A 372 4.92 14.00 19.29
C LYS A 372 3.88 13.57 20.34
N ARG A 373 3.04 12.56 20.04
CA ARG A 373 1.95 12.08 20.90
C ARG A 373 2.31 10.81 21.66
N CYS A 374 3.03 9.90 21.02
CA CYS A 374 3.30 8.55 21.53
C CYS A 374 4.76 8.31 21.89
N GLY A 375 5.69 9.15 21.42
CA GLY A 375 7.12 8.90 21.55
C GLY A 375 7.50 7.51 21.04
N GLU A 376 8.27 6.77 21.84
CA GLU A 376 8.73 5.42 21.52
C GLU A 376 7.65 4.33 21.62
N ASP A 377 6.45 4.65 22.11
CA ASP A 377 5.42 3.64 22.35
C ASP A 377 4.64 3.26 21.08
N CYS A 378 4.79 4.04 19.99
CA CYS A 378 4.23 3.75 18.67
C CYS A 378 5.35 3.70 17.63
N LEU A 379 5.67 2.52 17.09
CA LEU A 379 6.59 2.41 15.96
C LEU A 379 5.93 2.94 14.68
N ALA A 380 6.19 4.20 14.33
CA ALA A 380 5.70 4.83 13.10
C ALA A 380 6.81 4.91 12.04
N ILE A 381 6.55 4.38 10.84
CA ILE A 381 7.56 4.35 9.76
C ILE A 381 6.91 4.33 8.37
N THR A 382 7.57 4.98 7.41
CA THR A 382 7.20 4.93 5.98
C THR A 382 7.78 3.69 5.30
N PHE A 383 6.96 2.98 4.53
CA PHE A 383 7.36 1.90 3.65
C PHE A 383 7.08 2.27 2.19
N GLU A 384 8.02 2.01 1.31
CA GLU A 384 7.98 2.38 -0.11
C GLU A 384 8.20 1.15 -0.99
N THR A 385 7.24 0.86 -1.89
CA THR A 385 7.45 -0.12 -2.97
C THR A 385 7.93 0.56 -4.26
N PRO A 386 8.79 -0.07 -5.08
CA PRO A 386 9.22 0.50 -6.35
C PRO A 386 8.14 0.37 -7.45
N TYR A 387 8.24 1.16 -8.53
CA TYR A 387 7.39 1.01 -9.74
C TYR A 387 7.97 0.04 -10.79
N THR A 388 9.29 -0.12 -10.80
CA THR A 388 10.09 -0.69 -11.90
C THR A 388 10.54 -2.10 -11.58
N TYR A 389 11.69 -2.25 -10.91
CA TYR A 389 12.32 -3.49 -10.48
C TYR A 389 12.85 -3.34 -9.04
N TYR A 390 13.44 -4.41 -8.51
CA TYR A 390 13.93 -4.44 -7.13
C TYR A 390 15.46 -4.40 -7.06
N SER A 391 15.98 -3.88 -5.95
CA SER A 391 17.39 -3.92 -5.56
C SER A 391 18.36 -3.40 -6.62
N GLU A 392 17.93 -2.39 -7.39
CA GLU A 392 18.71 -1.74 -8.46
C GLU A 392 19.18 -2.69 -9.56
N ASN A 393 18.45 -3.80 -9.76
CA ASN A 393 18.81 -4.82 -10.74
C ASN A 393 17.84 -4.83 -11.93
N PRO A 394 18.14 -4.10 -13.03
CA PRO A 394 17.26 -4.04 -14.21
C PRO A 394 17.13 -5.37 -14.97
N ASP A 395 18.10 -6.28 -14.79
CA ASP A 395 18.09 -7.65 -15.34
C ASP A 395 17.34 -8.64 -14.44
N GLY A 396 16.95 -8.20 -13.23
CA GLY A 396 16.23 -8.99 -12.23
C GLY A 396 14.71 -9.00 -12.45
N GLU A 397 13.98 -9.31 -11.37
CA GLU A 397 12.53 -9.29 -11.41
C GLU A 397 11.99 -7.86 -11.41
N TRP A 398 11.12 -7.59 -12.38
CA TRP A 398 10.35 -6.35 -12.44
C TRP A 398 9.12 -6.46 -11.56
N VAL A 399 8.74 -5.35 -10.95
CA VAL A 399 7.53 -5.21 -10.12
C VAL A 399 6.32 -5.69 -10.92
N SER A 400 5.58 -6.60 -10.30
CA SER A 400 4.38 -7.23 -10.80
C SER A 400 3.40 -7.42 -9.65
N LEU A 401 2.13 -7.67 -9.96
CA LEU A 401 1.15 -7.96 -8.90
C LEU A 401 1.53 -9.21 -8.09
N GLY A 402 2.18 -10.19 -8.74
CA GLY A 402 2.62 -11.43 -8.10
C GLY A 402 3.72 -11.21 -7.06
N ASN A 403 4.80 -10.49 -7.39
CA ASN A 403 5.86 -10.25 -6.43
C ASN A 403 5.50 -9.19 -5.36
N LEU A 404 4.62 -8.23 -5.66
CA LEU A 404 4.02 -7.38 -4.62
C LEU A 404 3.23 -8.20 -3.59
N SER A 405 2.51 -9.24 -4.03
CA SER A 405 1.82 -10.18 -3.15
C SER A 405 2.79 -11.03 -2.32
N VAL A 406 3.89 -11.52 -2.92
CA VAL A 406 4.94 -12.22 -2.16
C VAL A 406 5.55 -11.29 -1.12
N PHE A 407 5.84 -10.04 -1.48
CA PHE A 407 6.33 -9.04 -0.53
C PHE A 407 5.32 -8.83 0.61
N ALA A 408 4.02 -8.76 0.32
CA ALA A 408 2.98 -8.62 1.34
C ALA A 408 2.99 -9.76 2.37
N ASP A 409 3.25 -11.00 1.94
CA ASP A 409 3.45 -12.12 2.86
C ASP A 409 4.66 -11.90 3.79
N HIS A 410 5.76 -11.33 3.28
CA HIS A 410 6.91 -10.94 4.10
C HIS A 410 6.57 -9.81 5.07
N THR A 411 5.77 -8.82 4.66
CA THR A 411 5.28 -7.75 5.55
C THR A 411 4.43 -8.32 6.69
N VAL A 412 3.46 -9.19 6.39
CA VAL A 412 2.62 -9.84 7.41
C VAL A 412 3.47 -10.71 8.34
N ARG A 413 4.44 -11.46 7.79
CA ARG A 413 5.41 -12.24 8.57
C ARG A 413 6.24 -11.37 9.50
N ALA A 414 6.77 -10.26 9.00
CA ALA A 414 7.58 -9.33 9.77
C ALA A 414 6.82 -8.72 10.94
N ILE A 415 5.54 -8.37 10.75
CA ILE A 415 4.67 -7.87 11.83
C ILE A 415 4.48 -8.94 12.92
N GLY A 416 4.18 -10.18 12.55
CA GLY A 416 4.07 -11.29 13.50
C GLY A 416 5.36 -11.52 14.27
N ASP A 417 6.49 -11.51 13.56
CA ASP A 417 7.81 -11.68 14.12
C ASP A 417 8.23 -10.53 15.05
N PHE A 418 7.86 -9.30 14.68
CA PHE A 418 8.13 -8.09 15.46
C PHE A 418 7.44 -8.18 16.82
N PHE A 419 6.18 -8.61 16.83
CA PHE A 419 5.41 -8.86 18.05
C PHE A 419 5.66 -10.24 18.70
N HIS A 420 6.64 -11.01 18.21
CA HIS A 420 7.01 -12.34 18.73
C HIS A 420 5.85 -13.35 18.74
N VAL A 421 4.98 -13.29 17.72
CA VAL A 421 3.85 -14.21 17.56
C VAL A 421 4.38 -15.59 17.17
N SER A 422 4.50 -16.46 18.18
CA SER A 422 4.85 -17.87 17.97
C SER A 422 3.64 -18.63 17.45
N VAL A 423 3.87 -19.52 16.47
CA VAL A 423 2.82 -20.29 15.81
C VAL A 423 3.20 -21.78 15.78
N PRO A 424 2.23 -22.69 15.64
CA PRO A 424 2.52 -24.09 15.31
C PRO A 424 3.56 -24.20 14.18
N GLY A 425 4.64 -24.94 14.44
CA GLY A 425 5.74 -25.11 13.47
C GLY A 425 6.83 -24.04 13.51
N ARG A 426 6.64 -22.89 14.19
CA ARG A 426 7.64 -21.81 14.28
C ARG A 426 7.64 -21.14 15.66
N LEU A 427 8.74 -21.31 16.40
CA LEU A 427 8.95 -20.71 17.71
C LEU A 427 10.01 -19.61 17.64
N LEU A 428 9.64 -18.45 18.14
CA LEU A 428 10.46 -17.24 18.11
C LEU A 428 10.86 -16.88 19.53
N PHE A 429 12.16 -16.68 19.76
CA PHE A 429 12.66 -16.27 21.06
C PHE A 429 13.62 -15.08 20.99
N PRO A 430 13.41 -14.02 21.77
CA PRO A 430 14.40 -12.96 21.91
C PRO A 430 15.64 -13.52 22.63
N LEU A 431 16.83 -13.19 22.11
CA LEU A 431 18.08 -13.60 22.73
C LEU A 431 18.45 -12.67 23.90
N GLU A 432 18.06 -13.01 25.12
CA GLU A 432 18.45 -12.25 26.30
C GLU A 432 19.96 -12.37 26.62
N ASN A 433 20.52 -11.31 27.20
CA ASN A 433 21.94 -11.02 27.51
C ASN A 433 22.69 -12.03 28.43
N LYS A 434 22.24 -13.28 28.58
CA LYS A 434 22.81 -14.26 29.50
C LYS A 434 23.69 -15.26 28.76
N ARG A 435 24.96 -15.40 29.21
CA ARG A 435 25.98 -16.36 28.69
C ARG A 435 25.51 -17.83 28.65
N ARG A 436 24.40 -18.17 29.32
CA ARG A 436 23.69 -19.45 29.27
C ARG A 436 22.20 -19.20 29.47
N SER A 437 21.43 -19.16 28.39
CA SER A 437 19.97 -19.02 28.44
C SER A 437 19.36 -20.40 28.23
N LYS A 438 18.61 -20.90 29.21
CA LYS A 438 17.72 -22.04 29.02
C LYS A 438 16.33 -21.48 28.76
N ILE A 439 15.85 -21.63 27.54
CA ILE A 439 14.52 -21.20 27.14
C ILE A 439 13.63 -22.44 27.16
N VAL A 440 12.50 -22.35 27.86
CA VAL A 440 11.54 -23.45 27.98
C VAL A 440 10.22 -22.97 27.40
N ALA A 441 9.83 -23.54 26.26
CA ALA A 441 8.47 -23.39 25.77
C ALA A 441 7.66 -24.61 26.22
N ARG A 442 6.50 -24.34 26.81
CA ARG A 442 5.58 -25.33 27.38
C ARG A 442 4.29 -25.34 26.59
N ASN A 443 3.48 -26.37 26.81
CA ASN A 443 2.13 -26.44 26.29
C ASN A 443 2.05 -26.43 24.75
N LEU A 444 3.05 -27.03 24.10
CA LEU A 444 3.07 -27.13 22.64
C LEU A 444 2.39 -28.43 22.19
N PRO A 445 1.54 -28.37 21.15
CA PRO A 445 1.08 -29.57 20.46
C PRO A 445 2.23 -30.48 20.02
N GLU A 446 1.95 -31.79 19.89
CA GLU A 446 2.91 -32.72 19.30
C GLU A 446 3.19 -32.30 17.84
N GLY A 447 4.47 -32.24 17.47
CA GLY A 447 4.84 -31.79 16.14
C GLY A 447 6.29 -31.32 16.02
N ARG A 448 6.68 -31.03 14.77
CA ARG A 448 8.01 -30.49 14.45
C ARG A 448 7.94 -28.95 14.40
N TYR A 449 8.88 -28.30 15.06
CA TYR A 449 8.98 -26.84 15.13
C TYR A 449 10.35 -26.40 14.66
N SER A 450 10.39 -25.40 13.78
CA SER A 450 11.56 -24.59 13.52
C SER A 450 11.72 -23.57 14.65
N VAL A 451 12.93 -23.46 15.19
CA VAL A 451 13.25 -22.51 16.24
C VAL A 451 14.09 -21.40 15.62
N SER A 452 13.76 -20.15 15.95
CA SER A 452 14.57 -19.01 15.54
C SER A 452 14.87 -18.12 16.75
N LEU A 453 16.09 -17.60 16.79
CA LEU A 453 16.56 -16.68 17.84
C LEU A 453 16.82 -15.31 17.25
N LEU A 454 16.30 -14.25 17.87
CA LEU A 454 16.51 -12.88 17.38
C LEU A 454 17.91 -12.43 17.78
N GLU A 455 18.68 -11.86 16.86
CA GLU A 455 20.03 -11.38 17.16
C GLU A 455 20.04 -10.31 18.27
N ARG A 456 21.14 -10.26 19.03
CA ARG A 456 21.27 -9.61 20.36
C ARG A 456 20.93 -8.11 20.35
N ASP A 457 21.19 -7.42 19.25
CA ASP A 457 20.91 -5.99 19.05
C ASP A 457 19.55 -5.73 18.38
N GLY A 458 18.82 -6.79 18.02
CA GLY A 458 17.61 -6.69 17.20
C GLY A 458 17.88 -6.33 15.73
N CYS A 459 19.14 -6.11 15.34
CA CYS A 459 19.52 -5.50 14.08
C CYS A 459 19.90 -6.50 12.97
N GLY A 460 20.09 -7.78 13.28
CA GLY A 460 20.52 -8.80 12.32
C GLY A 460 19.50 -9.88 11.95
N GLY A 461 18.22 -9.69 12.34
CA GLY A 461 17.13 -10.60 11.99
C GLY A 461 17.10 -11.90 12.81
N TRP A 462 16.42 -12.92 12.28
CA TRP A 462 16.26 -14.22 12.93
C TRP A 462 17.39 -15.18 12.53
N ILE A 463 18.02 -15.79 13.53
CA ILE A 463 18.99 -16.86 13.36
C ILE A 463 18.28 -18.21 13.45
N ASP A 464 18.37 -19.04 12.41
CA ASP A 464 17.85 -20.40 12.45
C ASP A 464 18.62 -21.23 13.49
N ALA A 465 17.90 -21.66 14.51
CA ALA A 465 18.40 -22.51 15.58
C ALA A 465 18.30 -24.00 15.26
N GLY A 466 17.60 -24.35 14.17
CA GLY A 466 17.28 -25.71 13.76
C GLY A 466 15.89 -26.15 14.20
N THR A 467 15.59 -27.43 14.00
CA THR A 467 14.26 -28.01 14.28
C THR A 467 14.24 -28.90 15.51
N VAL A 468 13.14 -28.86 16.27
CA VAL A 468 12.82 -29.72 17.43
C VAL A 468 11.50 -30.45 17.21
N GLU A 469 11.36 -31.65 17.78
CA GLU A 469 10.07 -32.35 17.88
C GLU A 469 9.53 -32.24 19.32
N ALA A 470 8.35 -31.66 19.49
CA ALA A 470 7.55 -31.78 20.71
C ALA A 470 6.89 -33.18 20.71
N GLY A 471 7.01 -33.95 21.80
CA GLY A 471 6.51 -35.34 21.91
C GLY A 471 7.58 -36.38 22.28
N LYS A 472 8.84 -36.09 21.96
CA LYS A 472 10.02 -36.78 22.49
C LYS A 472 10.71 -35.80 23.44
N SER A 473 11.59 -36.26 24.34
CA SER A 473 12.39 -35.36 25.20
C SER A 473 13.36 -34.51 24.34
N GLY A 474 12.82 -33.50 23.65
CA GLY A 474 13.49 -32.71 22.63
C GLY A 474 14.24 -31.53 23.23
N LYS A 475 15.49 -31.37 22.84
CA LYS A 475 16.34 -30.22 23.17
C LYS A 475 17.08 -29.81 21.92
N VAL A 476 17.01 -28.54 21.54
CA VAL A 476 17.92 -27.95 20.54
C VAL A 476 18.90 -27.03 21.26
N SER A 477 20.16 -27.12 20.85
CA SER A 477 21.26 -26.32 21.40
C SER A 477 21.88 -25.54 20.25
N VAL A 478 21.84 -24.21 20.35
CA VAL A 478 22.28 -23.30 19.27
C VAL A 478 23.64 -22.72 19.62
N ARG A 479 24.66 -22.95 18.76
CA ARG A 479 25.96 -22.28 18.88
C ARG A 479 25.91 -20.98 18.10
N LEU A 480 26.24 -19.87 18.75
CA LEU A 480 26.43 -18.57 18.11
C LEU A 480 27.92 -18.19 18.26
N ASP A 481 28.56 -17.69 17.20
CA ASP A 481 29.95 -17.21 17.17
C ASP A 481 31.01 -18.13 17.79
N GLY A 482 30.93 -19.44 17.52
CA GLY A 482 31.91 -20.41 18.01
C GLY A 482 31.87 -20.65 19.54
N ARG A 483 30.91 -20.08 20.28
CA ARG A 483 30.69 -20.27 21.72
C ARG A 483 29.33 -20.98 21.98
N LYS A 484 29.29 -21.97 22.90
CA LYS A 484 28.10 -22.77 23.32
C LYS A 484 27.36 -22.09 24.51
N TYR A 485 26.04 -22.07 24.73
CA TYR A 485 24.83 -22.53 24.02
C TYR A 485 23.59 -21.83 24.63
N VAL A 486 22.63 -21.38 23.79
CA VAL A 486 21.22 -21.26 24.21
C VAL A 486 20.59 -22.65 24.08
N LEU A 487 20.04 -23.18 25.17
CA LEU A 487 19.35 -24.47 25.17
C LEU A 487 17.85 -24.21 25.14
N VAL A 488 17.20 -24.55 24.03
CA VAL A 488 15.74 -24.52 23.93
C VAL A 488 15.21 -25.92 24.25
N LYS A 489 14.46 -26.03 25.34
CA LYS A 489 13.74 -27.26 25.73
C LYS A 489 12.26 -27.04 25.46
N LEU A 490 11.63 -27.95 24.71
CA LEU A 490 10.18 -27.97 24.58
C LEU A 490 9.59 -28.97 25.58
N GLU A 491 8.52 -28.58 26.26
CA GLU A 491 7.74 -29.42 27.17
C GLU A 491 6.28 -29.45 26.63
N LEU A 492 5.66 -30.64 26.61
CA LEU A 492 4.29 -30.82 26.13
C LEU A 492 3.27 -30.20 27.11
N THR A 493 2.04 -29.95 26.63
CA THR A 493 0.85 -29.91 27.49
C THR A 493 0.62 -31.30 28.07
N ASP A 494 0.45 -31.40 29.39
CA ASP A 494 -0.13 -32.59 30.04
C ASP A 494 -1.63 -32.74 29.69
#